data_AF-A0A1V4TEH3-F1
#
_entry.id   AF-A0A1V4TEH3-F1
#
_cell.length_a   1.000
_cell.length_b   1.000
_cell.length_c   1.000
_cell.angle_alpha   90.00
_cell.angle_beta   90.00
_cell.angle_gamma   90.00
#
_symmetry.space_group_name_H-M   'P 1'
#
loop_
_entity.id
_entity.type
_entity.pdbx_description
1 polymer ?
#
loop_
_entity_poly.entity_id
_entity_poly.type
_entity_poly.pdbx_seq_one_letter_code
_entity_poly.pdbx_strand_id
1 'polypeptide(L)'
;MSQDLEEIHVEADAPLTLGDTVENIKAAIAGEHYENTEMYPEFAAVAKEEGLNDIAQRLLAIGKAEVHHEQRYTQLLEQVEAGTLFKKDEEVTWTCMKCGYTVTGKQPPEKCPACDHPTKYYFILCEEY
;
A
#
# COMPACT_ATOMS: atom_id res chain seq x y z
N MET A 1 34.86 -17.27 -13.07
CA MET A 1 33.59 -18.01 -12.95
C MET A 1 32.86 -17.79 -14.26
N SER A 2 32.75 -18.86 -15.06
CA SER A 2 31.90 -18.88 -16.26
C SER A 2 30.48 -18.60 -15.77
N GLN A 3 29.85 -17.53 -16.22
CA GLN A 3 28.41 -17.38 -16.04
C GLN A 3 27.79 -18.29 -17.08
N ASP A 4 27.32 -19.45 -16.65
CA ASP A 4 26.56 -20.34 -17.53
C ASP A 4 25.31 -19.57 -17.96
N LEU A 5 25.23 -19.31 -19.27
CA LEU A 5 24.13 -18.63 -19.93
C LEU A 5 22.97 -19.63 -20.13
N GLU A 6 22.57 -20.31 -19.06
CA GLU A 6 21.40 -21.19 -19.10
C GLU A 6 20.12 -20.35 -19.17
N GLU A 7 19.27 -20.71 -20.11
CA GLU A 7 17.97 -20.06 -20.31
C GLU A 7 17.02 -20.53 -19.21
N ILE A 8 16.58 -19.59 -18.36
CA ILE A 8 15.61 -19.85 -17.30
C ILE A 8 14.22 -19.42 -17.80
N HIS A 9 13.30 -20.38 -17.91
CA HIS A 9 11.90 -20.11 -18.22
C HIS A 9 11.12 -19.89 -16.91
N VAL A 10 10.51 -18.72 -16.76
CA VAL A 10 9.75 -18.32 -15.57
C VAL A 10 8.30 -18.10 -15.97
N GLU A 11 7.39 -18.88 -15.37
CA GLU A 11 5.94 -18.74 -15.50
C GLU A 11 5.37 -18.25 -14.17
N ALA A 12 4.52 -17.22 -14.21
CA ALA A 12 3.88 -16.65 -13.03
C ALA A 12 2.47 -16.17 -13.37
N ASP A 13 1.52 -16.46 -12.48
CA ASP A 13 0.17 -15.90 -12.53
C ASP A 13 0.14 -14.54 -11.85
N ALA A 14 -0.57 -13.58 -12.44
CA ALA A 14 -0.78 -12.26 -11.86
C ALA A 14 -2.28 -11.92 -11.87
N PRO A 15 -2.83 -11.38 -10.78
CA PRO A 15 -4.22 -10.93 -10.77
C PRO A 15 -4.40 -9.77 -11.77
N LEU A 16 -5.37 -9.93 -12.69
CA LEU A 16 -5.70 -8.93 -13.72
C LEU A 16 -6.88 -8.02 -13.30
N THR A 17 -7.17 -7.93 -12.01
CA THR A 17 -8.32 -7.16 -11.51
C THR A 17 -8.18 -5.70 -11.93
N LEU A 18 -9.15 -5.23 -12.70
CA LEU A 18 -9.32 -3.83 -13.10
C LEU A 18 -10.79 -3.47 -12.90
N GLY A 19 -11.12 -3.11 -11.68
CA GLY A 19 -12.46 -2.75 -11.24
C GLY A 19 -12.55 -1.29 -10.77
N ASP A 20 -13.58 -1.01 -10.00
CA ASP A 20 -13.66 0.25 -9.26
C ASP A 20 -12.65 0.29 -8.09
N THR A 21 -12.56 1.43 -7.39
CA THR A 21 -11.61 1.60 -6.28
C THR A 21 -11.79 0.54 -5.18
N VAL A 22 -13.03 0.13 -4.88
CA VAL A 22 -13.33 -0.84 -3.82
C VAL A 22 -12.84 -2.22 -4.25
N GLU A 23 -13.14 -2.63 -5.48
CA GLU A 23 -12.70 -3.90 -6.05
C GLU A 23 -11.18 -3.98 -6.14
N ASN A 24 -10.53 -2.90 -6.55
CA ASN A 24 -9.07 -2.85 -6.65
C ASN A 24 -8.40 -2.93 -5.28
N ILE A 25 -8.94 -2.26 -4.25
CA ILE A 25 -8.41 -2.35 -2.88
C ILE A 25 -8.60 -3.77 -2.32
N LYS A 26 -9.74 -4.43 -2.57
CA LYS A 26 -9.97 -5.83 -2.16
C LYS A 26 -8.98 -6.79 -2.81
N ALA A 27 -8.71 -6.61 -4.10
CA ALA A 27 -7.71 -7.39 -4.81
C ALA A 27 -6.29 -7.15 -4.26
N ALA A 28 -5.94 -5.90 -3.96
CA ALA A 28 -4.66 -5.57 -3.31
C ALA A 28 -4.53 -6.24 -1.94
N ILE A 29 -5.55 -6.17 -1.07
CA ILE A 29 -5.55 -6.86 0.23
C ILE A 29 -5.28 -8.36 0.06
N ALA A 30 -5.96 -9.03 -0.88
CA ALA A 30 -5.75 -10.45 -1.12
C ALA A 30 -4.34 -10.78 -1.62
N GLY A 31 -3.78 -9.93 -2.50
CA GLY A 31 -2.40 -10.04 -2.98
C GLY A 31 -1.39 -9.89 -1.85
N GLU A 32 -1.47 -8.79 -1.09
CA GLU A 32 -0.59 -8.55 0.06
C GLU A 32 -0.67 -9.69 1.08
N HIS A 33 -1.88 -10.23 1.33
CA HIS A 33 -2.08 -11.39 2.20
C HIS A 33 -1.33 -12.62 1.73
N TYR A 34 -1.48 -12.99 0.47
CA TYR A 34 -0.77 -14.11 -0.14
C TYR A 34 0.75 -13.91 -0.07
N GLU A 35 1.22 -12.70 -0.38
CA GLU A 35 2.64 -12.37 -0.34
C GLU A 35 3.23 -12.54 1.07
N ASN A 36 2.55 -12.05 2.10
CA ASN A 36 3.07 -12.07 3.47
C ASN A 36 2.88 -13.41 4.21
N THR A 37 1.87 -14.20 3.86
CA THR A 37 1.55 -15.45 4.57
C THR A 37 2.07 -16.70 3.88
N GLU A 38 2.21 -16.69 2.55
CA GLU A 38 2.57 -17.86 1.75
C GLU A 38 3.86 -17.60 0.95
N MET A 39 3.82 -16.69 -0.02
CA MET A 39 4.87 -16.55 -1.05
C MET A 39 6.25 -16.18 -0.47
N TYR A 40 6.38 -15.06 0.27
CA TYR A 40 7.68 -14.65 0.80
C TYR A 40 8.22 -15.60 1.88
N PRO A 41 7.40 -16.14 2.81
CA PRO A 41 7.84 -17.20 3.72
C PRO A 41 8.38 -18.43 2.99
N GLU A 42 7.70 -18.91 1.95
CA GLU A 42 8.15 -20.06 1.15
C GLU A 42 9.45 -19.76 0.41
N PHE A 43 9.55 -18.61 -0.27
CA PHE A 43 10.78 -18.21 -0.95
C PHE A 43 11.96 -18.07 0.01
N ALA A 44 11.72 -17.53 1.21
CA ALA A 44 12.76 -17.43 2.23
C ALA A 44 13.22 -18.80 2.73
N ALA A 45 12.30 -19.77 2.87
CA ALA A 45 12.64 -21.14 3.25
C ALA A 45 13.53 -21.80 2.18
N VAL A 46 13.15 -21.71 0.90
CA VAL A 46 13.94 -22.24 -0.22
C VAL A 46 15.33 -21.58 -0.27
N ALA A 47 15.40 -20.25 -0.20
CA ALA A 47 16.68 -19.53 -0.19
C ALA A 47 17.59 -19.98 0.97
N LYS A 48 17.01 -20.30 2.14
CA LYS A 48 17.76 -20.81 3.28
C LYS A 48 18.27 -22.24 3.03
N GLU A 49 17.47 -23.11 2.44
CA GLU A 49 17.87 -24.47 2.05
C GLU A 49 19.04 -24.47 1.04
N GLU A 50 19.05 -23.49 0.13
CA GLU A 50 20.13 -23.28 -0.84
C GLU A 50 21.37 -22.56 -0.25
N GLY A 51 21.34 -22.21 1.03
CA GLY A 51 22.45 -21.53 1.72
C GLY A 51 22.54 -20.01 1.48
N LEU A 52 21.53 -19.42 0.83
CA LEU A 52 21.42 -18.00 0.50
C LEU A 52 20.80 -17.19 1.67
N ASN A 53 21.43 -17.25 2.84
CA ASN A 53 20.87 -16.72 4.09
C ASN A 53 20.51 -15.22 4.03
N ASP A 54 21.32 -14.39 3.38
CA ASP A 54 21.05 -12.95 3.25
C ASP A 54 19.79 -12.67 2.41
N ILE A 55 19.53 -13.51 1.40
CA ILE A 55 18.34 -13.42 0.55
C ILE A 55 17.12 -13.86 1.35
N ALA A 56 17.22 -14.97 2.10
CA ALA A 56 16.15 -15.42 2.98
C ALA A 56 15.73 -14.33 3.99
N GLN A 57 16.70 -13.66 4.63
CA GLN A 57 16.40 -12.56 5.56
C GLN A 57 15.74 -11.37 4.86
N ARG A 58 16.18 -11.03 3.65
CA ARG A 58 15.57 -9.95 2.86
C ARG A 58 14.14 -10.26 2.48
N LEU A 59 13.85 -11.49 2.04
CA LEU A 59 12.49 -11.92 1.67
C LEU A 59 11.55 -11.86 2.87
N LEU A 60 11.99 -12.30 4.06
CA LEU A 60 11.20 -12.15 5.29
C LEU A 60 10.97 -10.67 5.67
N ALA A 61 11.96 -9.80 5.44
CA ALA A 61 11.80 -8.37 5.68
C ALA A 61 10.81 -7.72 4.70
N ILE A 62 10.76 -8.18 3.45
CA ILE A 62 9.75 -7.76 2.47
C ILE A 62 8.37 -8.23 2.93
N GLY A 63 8.20 -9.52 3.28
CA GLY A 63 6.93 -10.02 3.82
C GLY A 63 6.41 -9.24 5.02
N LYS A 64 7.30 -8.71 5.87
CA LYS A 64 6.92 -7.80 6.96
C LYS A 64 6.36 -6.45 6.48
N ALA A 65 6.86 -5.90 5.38
CA ALA A 65 6.32 -4.69 4.77
C ALA A 65 4.90 -4.94 4.22
N GLU A 66 4.68 -6.11 3.61
CA GLU A 66 3.38 -6.47 3.03
C GLU A 66 2.29 -6.63 4.10
N VAL A 67 2.63 -7.07 5.32
CA VAL A 67 1.70 -7.02 6.47
C VAL A 67 1.19 -5.60 6.72
N HIS A 68 2.06 -4.60 6.63
CA HIS A 68 1.68 -3.20 6.81
C HIS A 68 0.86 -2.68 5.62
N HIS A 69 1.14 -3.12 4.40
CA HIS A 69 0.31 -2.80 3.23
C HIS A 69 -1.10 -3.38 3.37
N GLU A 70 -1.25 -4.66 3.73
CA GLU A 70 -2.54 -5.31 3.97
C GLU A 70 -3.37 -4.54 5.01
N GLN A 71 -2.75 -4.19 6.15
CA GLN A 71 -3.40 -3.40 7.20
C GLN A 71 -3.86 -2.03 6.71
N ARG A 72 -3.00 -1.31 5.98
CA ARG A 72 -3.31 0.00 5.44
C ARG A 72 -4.44 -0.07 4.41
N TYR A 73 -4.42 -1.04 3.50
CA TYR A 73 -5.49 -1.19 2.52
C TYR A 73 -6.81 -1.59 3.15
N THR A 74 -6.79 -2.42 4.20
CA THR A 74 -7.99 -2.75 4.98
C THR A 74 -8.61 -1.50 5.60
N GLN A 75 -7.82 -0.66 6.26
CA GLN A 75 -8.30 0.61 6.84
C GLN A 75 -8.79 1.60 5.78
N LEU A 76 -8.19 1.61 4.59
CA LEU A 76 -8.65 2.43 3.48
C LEU A 76 -9.97 1.92 2.91
N LEU A 77 -10.13 0.60 2.76
CA LEU A 77 -11.35 -0.01 2.29
C LEU A 77 -12.54 0.38 3.16
N GLU A 78 -12.39 0.25 4.49
CA GLU A 78 -13.41 0.65 5.46
C GLU A 78 -13.82 2.12 5.29
N GLN A 79 -12.85 3.02 5.11
CA GLN A 79 -13.12 4.45 4.94
C GLN A 79 -13.78 4.78 3.59
N VAL A 80 -13.40 4.07 2.53
CA VAL A 80 -13.99 4.25 1.20
C VAL A 80 -15.43 3.75 1.20
N GLU A 81 -15.69 2.56 1.74
CA GLU A 81 -17.04 1.98 1.82
C GLU A 81 -17.95 2.81 2.76
N ALA A 82 -17.41 3.35 3.86
CA ALA A 82 -18.15 4.21 4.79
C ALA A 82 -18.30 5.67 4.31
N GLY A 83 -17.59 6.09 3.26
CA GLY A 83 -17.57 7.48 2.81
C GLY A 83 -16.93 8.46 3.80
N THR A 84 -16.02 7.98 4.65
CA THR A 84 -15.36 8.77 5.72
C THR A 84 -13.92 9.18 5.38
N LEU A 85 -13.48 8.95 4.14
CA LEU A 85 -12.13 9.32 3.69
C LEU A 85 -11.82 10.81 3.89
N PHE A 86 -12.81 11.68 3.62
CA PHE A 86 -12.70 13.14 3.78
C PHE A 86 -13.58 13.69 4.92
N LYS A 87 -13.99 12.84 5.85
CA LYS A 87 -14.85 13.22 6.99
C LYS A 87 -14.41 12.49 8.25
N LYS A 88 -14.11 13.26 9.30
CA LYS A 88 -13.75 12.74 10.62
C LYS A 88 -14.71 13.23 11.70
N ASP A 89 -14.80 12.46 12.77
CA ASP A 89 -15.65 12.80 13.92
C ASP A 89 -15.06 13.95 14.72
N GLU A 90 -13.74 13.96 14.86
CA GLU A 90 -12.96 15.03 15.49
C GLU A 90 -12.28 15.92 14.44
N GLU A 91 -11.93 17.14 14.84
CA GLU A 91 -11.18 18.04 13.96
C GLU A 91 -9.75 17.52 13.75
N VAL A 92 -9.35 17.49 12.49
CA VAL A 92 -7.99 17.12 12.08
C VAL A 92 -7.44 18.22 11.17
N THR A 93 -6.12 18.25 11.02
CA THR A 93 -5.47 19.15 10.05
C THR A 93 -5.41 18.47 8.70
N TRP A 94 -6.11 19.02 7.72
CA TRP A 94 -6.09 18.58 6.33
C TRP A 94 -5.05 19.36 5.55
N THR A 95 -4.27 18.67 4.71
CA THR A 95 -3.20 19.25 3.89
C THR A 95 -3.45 18.95 2.42
N CYS A 96 -3.36 19.97 1.57
CA CYS A 96 -3.49 19.80 0.13
C CYS A 96 -2.18 19.23 -0.46
N MET A 97 -2.23 18.04 -1.07
CA MET A 97 -1.10 17.40 -1.77
C MET A 97 -0.57 18.19 -2.98
N LYS A 98 -1.33 19.18 -3.48
CA LYS A 98 -0.92 19.99 -4.64
C LYS A 98 -0.02 21.16 -4.28
N CYS A 99 -0.28 21.82 -3.15
CA CYS A 99 0.36 23.09 -2.82
C CYS A 99 0.77 23.21 -1.34
N GLY A 100 0.42 22.25 -0.49
CA GLY A 100 0.74 22.28 0.94
C GLY A 100 -0.21 23.12 1.81
N TYR A 101 -1.26 23.74 1.26
CA TYR A 101 -2.23 24.49 2.06
C TYR A 101 -2.88 23.60 3.14
N THR A 102 -2.84 24.07 4.38
CA THR A 102 -3.40 23.38 5.55
C THR A 102 -4.69 24.05 6.04
N VAL A 103 -5.61 23.24 6.56
CA VAL A 103 -6.85 23.72 7.18
C VAL A 103 -7.32 22.72 8.25
N THR A 104 -7.69 23.21 9.42
CA THR A 104 -8.24 22.38 10.50
C THR A 104 -9.75 22.33 10.42
N GLY A 105 -10.32 21.13 10.56
CA GLY A 105 -11.77 20.92 10.60
C GLY A 105 -12.14 19.46 10.46
N LYS A 106 -13.44 19.15 10.57
CA LYS A 106 -13.96 17.77 10.39
C LYS A 106 -13.92 17.29 8.94
N GLN A 107 -13.87 18.20 7.97
CA GLN A 107 -13.81 17.94 6.54
C GLN A 107 -12.91 18.98 5.85
N PRO A 108 -12.20 18.63 4.76
CA PRO A 108 -11.51 19.61 3.93
C PRO A 108 -12.51 20.40 3.05
N PRO A 109 -12.11 21.56 2.53
CA PRO A 109 -12.96 22.35 1.64
C PRO A 109 -13.21 21.63 0.31
N GLU A 110 -14.33 21.94 -0.35
CA GLU A 110 -14.68 21.42 -1.69
C GLU A 110 -13.61 21.75 -2.75
N LYS A 111 -13.01 22.94 -2.62
CA LYS A 111 -11.89 23.42 -3.42
C LYS A 111 -10.84 24.05 -2.53
N CYS A 112 -9.58 23.77 -2.83
CA CYS A 112 -8.46 24.40 -2.14
C CYS A 112 -8.44 25.91 -2.41
N PRO A 113 -8.51 26.78 -1.39
CA PRO A 113 -8.52 28.23 -1.57
C PRO A 113 -7.19 28.79 -2.09
N ALA A 114 -6.11 28.00 -2.05
CA ALA A 114 -4.80 28.40 -2.53
C ALA A 114 -4.55 28.04 -4.01
N CYS A 115 -5.02 26.88 -4.48
CA CYS A 115 -4.68 26.35 -5.80
C CYS A 115 -5.87 25.85 -6.63
N ASP A 116 -7.10 26.07 -6.17
CA ASP A 116 -8.36 25.70 -6.83
C ASP A 116 -8.57 24.20 -7.11
N HIS A 117 -7.70 23.33 -6.61
CA HIS A 117 -7.83 21.88 -6.79
C HIS A 117 -8.91 21.28 -5.87
N PRO A 118 -9.60 20.22 -6.33
CA PRO A 118 -10.71 19.60 -5.59
C PRO A 118 -10.27 18.90 -4.30
N THR A 119 -11.23 18.65 -3.40
CA THR A 119 -11.08 17.95 -2.11
C THR A 119 -10.28 16.65 -2.17
N LYS A 120 -10.36 15.92 -3.28
CA LYS A 120 -9.64 14.64 -3.48
C LYS A 120 -8.11 14.74 -3.38
N TYR A 121 -7.56 15.95 -3.34
CA TYR A 121 -6.13 16.18 -3.10
C TYR A 121 -5.77 16.40 -1.63
N TYR A 122 -6.72 16.34 -0.70
CA TYR A 122 -6.41 16.49 0.72
C TYR A 122 -6.04 15.16 1.38
N PHE A 123 -5.14 15.22 2.35
CA PHE A 123 -4.80 14.13 3.27
C PHE A 123 -4.70 14.69 4.69
N ILE A 124 -4.72 13.84 5.70
CA ILE A 124 -4.52 14.27 7.09
C ILE A 124 -3.03 14.48 7.34
N LEU A 125 -2.66 15.65 7.86
CA LEU A 125 -1.29 15.96 8.24
C LEU A 125 -0.84 15.04 9.38
N CYS A 126 0.32 14.44 9.20
CA CYS A 126 1.03 13.68 10.24
C CYS A 126 2.46 14.24 10.32
N GLU A 127 2.69 15.18 11.24
CA GLU A 127 4.00 15.81 11.47
C GLU A 127 4.43 15.57 12.93
N GLU A 128 5.35 14.64 13.12
CA GLU A 128 6.06 14.40 14.38
C GLU A 128 7.56 14.43 14.06
N TYR A 129 8.27 15.46 14.52
CA TYR A 129 9.70 15.71 14.25
C TYR A 129 10.52 15.87 15.52
#